data_AF-A0A842NNL8-F1
#
_entry.id   AF-A0A842NNL8-F1
#
_cell.length_a   1.000
_cell.length_b   1.000
_cell.length_c   1.000
_cell.angle_alpha   90.00
_cell.angle_beta   90.00
_cell.angle_gamma   90.00
#
_symmetry.space_group_name_H-M   'P 1'
#
loop_
_entity.id
_entity.type
_entity.pdbx_description
1 polymer ?
#
loop_
_entity_poly.entity_id
_entity_poly.type
_entity_poly.pdbx_seq_one_letter_code
_entity_poly.pdbx_strand_id
1 'polypeptide(L)'
;MIKNLKEKMVGATGSVSGVTSILGSWQVCHNLCLGIIAILGIIGITIVGMPLLFLTKVAVPFWIVAFILLLVTIGFYVKKKCISNRLIMFNSGLIIAGIPFQPLQSFSKFFWLIGGALAITGVSLYINDKIQNKMKK
;
A
#
# COMPACT_ATOMS: atom_id res chain seq x y z
N MET A 1 -17.36 31.58 2.83
CA MET A 1 -17.64 30.21 2.34
C MET A 1 -16.43 29.53 1.66
N ILE A 2 -15.46 30.27 1.10
CA ILE A 2 -14.32 29.73 0.31
C ILE A 2 -13.28 28.92 1.13
N LYS A 3 -13.09 29.22 2.43
CA LYS A 3 -12.08 28.54 3.27
C LYS A 3 -12.33 27.02 3.45
N ASN A 4 -13.60 26.61 3.57
CA ASN A 4 -14.00 25.20 3.73
C ASN A 4 -13.77 24.35 2.45
N LEU A 5 -13.81 24.98 1.28
CA LEU A 5 -13.59 24.30 0.00
C LEU A 5 -12.10 23.96 -0.18
N LYS A 6 -11.22 24.88 0.25
CA LYS A 6 -9.77 24.69 0.23
C LYS A 6 -9.34 23.55 1.16
N GLU A 7 -9.89 23.48 2.38
CA GLU A 7 -9.61 22.37 3.31
C GLU A 7 -10.15 21.01 2.83
N LYS A 8 -11.32 20.99 2.18
CA LYS A 8 -11.86 19.76 1.55
C LYS A 8 -11.03 19.33 0.34
N MET A 9 -10.53 20.26 -0.48
CA MET A 9 -9.62 19.94 -1.58
C MET A 9 -8.28 19.44 -1.03
N VAL A 10 -7.62 20.16 -0.11
CA VAL A 10 -6.34 19.72 0.47
C VAL A 10 -6.47 18.37 1.20
N GLY A 11 -7.60 18.12 1.88
CA GLY A 11 -7.89 16.84 2.51
C GLY A 11 -8.24 15.71 1.52
N ALA A 12 -8.85 16.03 0.37
CA ALA A 12 -9.11 15.09 -0.72
C ALA A 12 -7.82 14.78 -1.49
N THR A 13 -7.03 15.79 -1.84
CA THR A 13 -5.71 15.63 -2.45
C THR A 13 -4.76 14.87 -1.52
N GLY A 14 -4.82 15.09 -0.20
CA GLY A 14 -4.03 14.32 0.77
C GLY A 14 -4.47 12.84 0.89
N SER A 15 -5.75 12.54 0.71
CA SER A 15 -6.25 11.15 0.72
C SER A 15 -6.05 10.45 -0.63
N VAL A 16 -6.15 11.18 -1.75
CA VAL A 16 -5.76 10.71 -3.08
C VAL A 16 -4.25 10.49 -3.11
N SER A 17 -3.43 11.41 -2.59
CA SER A 17 -1.97 11.23 -2.44
C SER A 17 -1.61 10.01 -1.60
N GLY A 18 -2.38 9.70 -0.55
CA GLY A 18 -2.18 8.48 0.24
C GLY A 18 -2.48 7.20 -0.54
N VAL A 19 -3.53 7.19 -1.37
CA VAL A 19 -3.88 6.06 -2.26
C VAL A 19 -2.90 5.97 -3.44
N THR A 20 -2.47 7.11 -3.97
CA THR A 20 -1.45 7.19 -5.03
C THR A 20 -0.04 7.04 -4.51
N SER A 21 0.24 7.04 -3.21
CA SER A 21 1.54 6.60 -2.68
C SER A 21 1.65 5.08 -2.71
N ILE A 22 0.53 4.38 -2.52
CA ILE A 22 0.44 2.91 -2.64
C ILE A 22 0.49 2.51 -4.13
N LEU A 23 -0.21 3.24 -5.00
CA LEU A 23 -0.11 3.09 -6.47
C LEU A 23 1.16 3.73 -7.06
N GLY A 24 1.81 4.63 -6.33
CA GLY A 24 3.02 5.34 -6.76
C GLY A 24 4.25 4.45 -6.66
N SER A 25 4.31 3.62 -5.62
CA SER A 25 5.21 2.46 -5.56
C SER A 25 5.02 1.55 -6.79
N TRP A 26 3.77 1.25 -7.16
CA TRP A 26 3.46 0.49 -8.37
C TRP A 26 3.87 1.21 -9.66
N GLN A 27 3.63 2.52 -9.79
CA GLN A 27 4.05 3.32 -10.94
C GLN A 27 5.57 3.43 -11.05
N VAL A 28 6.29 3.58 -9.94
CA VAL A 28 7.75 3.60 -9.94
C VAL A 28 8.29 2.23 -10.34
N CYS A 29 7.77 1.13 -9.77
CA CYS A 29 8.16 -0.21 -10.18
C CYS A 29 7.80 -0.50 -11.65
N HIS A 30 6.65 -0.06 -12.12
CA HIS A 30 6.19 -0.26 -13.50
C HIS A 30 6.99 0.57 -14.51
N ASN A 31 7.24 1.84 -14.23
CA ASN A 31 8.05 2.70 -15.10
C ASN A 31 9.53 2.29 -15.09
N LEU A 32 10.06 1.85 -13.95
CA LEU A 32 11.41 1.29 -13.87
C LEU A 32 11.51 -0.04 -14.65
N CYS A 33 10.53 -0.94 -14.51
CA CYS A 33 10.48 -2.18 -15.28
C CYS A 33 10.36 -1.91 -16.80
N LEU A 34 9.47 -1.00 -17.21
CA LEU A 34 9.31 -0.61 -18.61
C LEU A 34 10.59 0.04 -19.17
N GLY A 35 11.27 0.87 -18.40
CA GLY A 35 12.56 1.47 -18.79
C GLY A 35 13.66 0.43 -18.98
N ILE A 36 13.78 -0.53 -18.05
CA ILE A 36 14.75 -1.62 -18.14
C ILE A 36 14.44 -2.54 -19.33
N ILE A 37 13.17 -2.89 -19.56
CA ILE A 37 12.74 -3.69 -20.71
C ILE A 37 13.04 -2.96 -22.02
N ALA A 38 12.79 -1.66 -22.09
CA ALA A 38 13.07 -0.85 -23.28
C ALA A 38 14.58 -0.81 -23.61
N ILE A 39 15.45 -0.63 -22.61
CA ILE A 39 16.91 -0.65 -22.79
C ILE A 39 17.39 -2.04 -23.25
N LEU A 40 16.89 -3.11 -22.64
CA LEU A 40 17.23 -4.49 -23.03
C LEU A 40 16.75 -4.81 -24.45
N GLY A 41 15.59 -4.28 -24.84
CA GLY A 41 15.06 -4.37 -26.21
C GLY A 41 15.93 -3.66 -27.25
N ILE A 42 16.54 -2.51 -26.91
CA ILE A 42 17.49 -1.79 -27.79
C ILE A 42 18.77 -2.61 -28.02
N ILE A 43 19.22 -3.38 -27.03
CA ILE A 43 20.40 -4.25 -27.11
C ILE A 43 20.08 -5.58 -27.83
N GLY A 44 18.84 -5.78 -28.28
CA GLY A 44 18.40 -6.98 -28.99
C GLY A 44 18.16 -8.18 -28.05
N ILE A 45 18.14 -7.96 -26.73
CA ILE A 45 17.81 -8.99 -25.75
C ILE A 45 16.28 -9.00 -25.61
N THR A 46 15.62 -9.83 -26.40
CA THR A 46 14.21 -10.15 -26.17
C THR A 46 14.11 -11.03 -24.92
N ILE A 47 13.59 -10.49 -23.83
CA ILE A 47 13.33 -11.28 -22.62
C ILE A 47 12.15 -12.22 -22.93
N VAL A 48 12.45 -13.45 -23.36
CA VAL A 48 11.47 -14.53 -23.42
C VAL A 48 11.39 -15.14 -22.02
N GLY A 49 10.48 -14.61 -21.19
CA GLY A 49 10.33 -14.99 -19.79
C GLY A 49 9.71 -13.87 -18.94
N MET A 50 9.39 -14.14 -17.66
CA MET A 50 8.85 -13.15 -16.72
C MET A 50 9.95 -12.13 -16.34
N PRO A 51 9.98 -10.90 -16.90
CA PRO A 51 11.06 -9.94 -16.67
C PRO A 51 11.12 -9.45 -15.21
N LEU A 52 10.02 -9.62 -14.48
CA LEU A 52 9.83 -9.23 -13.08
C LEU A 52 10.46 -10.18 -12.06
N LEU A 53 11.12 -11.27 -12.48
CA LEU A 53 11.77 -12.20 -11.54
C LEU A 53 12.83 -11.52 -10.68
N PHE A 54 13.45 -10.44 -11.16
CA PHE A 54 14.36 -9.60 -10.38
C PHE A 54 13.69 -8.94 -9.16
N LEU A 55 12.44 -8.48 -9.28
CA LEU A 55 11.72 -7.86 -8.16
C LEU A 55 11.39 -8.86 -7.05
N THR A 56 11.35 -10.16 -7.32
CA THR A 56 11.13 -11.17 -6.27
C THR A 56 12.26 -11.17 -5.23
N LYS A 57 13.49 -10.85 -5.65
CA LYS A 57 14.65 -10.73 -4.75
C LYS A 57 14.58 -9.49 -3.86
N VAL A 58 13.95 -8.42 -4.35
CA VAL A 58 13.82 -7.15 -3.61
C VAL A 58 12.48 -7.05 -2.85
N ALA A 59 11.49 -7.87 -3.20
CA ALA A 59 10.19 -7.90 -2.53
C ALA A 59 10.32 -8.22 -1.03
N VAL A 60 11.21 -9.16 -0.67
CA VAL A 60 11.46 -9.53 0.73
C VAL A 60 12.01 -8.36 1.56
N PRO A 61 13.10 -7.66 1.17
CA PRO A 61 13.58 -6.52 1.95
C PRO A 61 12.56 -5.38 2.03
N PHE A 62 11.81 -5.09 0.95
CA PHE A 62 10.74 -4.09 1.01
C PHE A 62 9.63 -4.47 2.00
N TRP A 63 9.23 -5.74 2.01
CA TRP A 63 8.23 -6.24 2.95
C TRP A 63 8.72 -6.15 4.40
N ILE A 64 9.99 -6.48 4.67
CA ILE A 64 10.60 -6.35 6.01
C ILE A 64 10.59 -4.89 6.46
N VAL A 65 10.99 -3.97 5.60
CA VAL A 65 10.97 -2.53 5.90
C VAL A 65 9.53 -2.07 6.21
N ALA A 66 8.55 -2.47 5.40
CA ALA A 66 7.15 -2.14 5.63
C ALA A 66 6.64 -2.71 6.97
N PHE A 67 7.02 -3.95 7.30
CA PHE A 67 6.66 -4.59 8.57
C PHE A 67 7.28 -3.88 9.79
N ILE A 68 8.55 -3.49 9.71
CA ILE A 68 9.22 -2.71 10.77
C ILE A 68 8.53 -1.35 10.93
N LEU A 69 8.20 -0.67 9.83
CA LEU A 69 7.50 0.61 9.87
C LEU A 69 6.13 0.45 10.54
N LEU A 70 5.41 -0.62 10.21
CA LEU A 70 4.13 -0.95 10.86
C LEU A 70 4.32 -1.15 12.37
N LEU A 71 5.33 -1.90 12.81
CA LEU A 71 5.63 -2.06 14.24
C LEU A 71 5.92 -0.74 14.94
N VAL A 72 6.68 0.16 14.30
CA VAL A 72 6.93 1.52 14.83
C VAL A 72 5.63 2.30 14.95
N THR A 73 4.75 2.25 13.94
CA THR A 73 3.45 2.93 14.00
C THR A 73 2.54 2.36 15.10
N ILE A 74 2.55 1.04 15.31
CA ILE A 74 1.85 0.39 16.44
C ILE A 74 2.44 0.86 17.77
N GLY A 75 3.77 0.96 17.89
CA GLY A 75 4.43 1.49 19.08
C GLY A 75 4.00 2.93 19.40
N PHE A 76 3.92 3.80 18.38
CA PHE A 76 3.40 5.16 18.54
C PHE A 76 1.91 5.19 18.89
N TYR A 77 1.11 4.27 18.33
CA TYR A 77 -0.29 4.14 18.67
C TYR A 77 -0.50 3.78 20.15
N VAL A 78 0.24 2.80 20.67
CA VAL A 78 0.13 2.40 22.07
C VAL A 78 0.62 3.50 23.01
N LYS A 79 1.76 4.15 22.70
CA LYS A 79 2.34 5.17 23.58
C LYS A 79 1.64 6.53 23.52
N LYS A 80 1.25 6.99 22.33
CA LYS A 80 0.75 8.36 22.13
C LYS A 80 -0.67 8.43 21.59
N LYS A 81 -1.27 7.33 21.14
CA LYS A 81 -2.61 7.26 20.52
C LYS A 81 -2.84 8.27 19.38
N CYS A 82 -1.77 8.76 18.74
CA CYS A 82 -1.84 9.79 17.70
C CYS A 82 -2.27 9.25 16.33
N ILE A 83 -2.30 7.93 16.15
CA ILE A 83 -2.59 7.28 14.87
C ILE A 83 -3.97 6.61 14.93
N SER A 84 -4.73 6.67 13.84
CA SER A 84 -6.05 6.01 13.77
C SER A 84 -5.89 4.49 13.73
N ASN A 85 -6.62 3.79 14.60
CA ASN A 85 -6.67 2.32 14.61
C ASN A 85 -7.07 1.73 13.24
N ARG A 86 -7.94 2.44 12.50
CA ARG A 86 -8.41 2.01 11.17
C ARG A 86 -7.30 2.02 10.12
N LEU A 87 -6.39 2.98 10.23
CA LEU A 87 -5.24 3.08 9.31
C LEU A 87 -4.22 1.97 9.59
N ILE A 88 -4.03 1.60 10.86
CA ILE A 88 -3.19 0.47 11.26
C ILE A 88 -3.78 -0.83 10.72
N MET A 89 -5.08 -1.06 10.94
CA MET A 89 -5.80 -2.22 10.43
C MET A 89 -5.67 -2.37 8.90
N PHE A 90 -5.80 -1.27 8.16
CA PHE A 90 -5.59 -1.25 6.71
C PHE A 90 -4.17 -1.64 6.31
N ASN A 91 -3.15 -1.01 6.90
CA ASN A 91 -1.75 -1.30 6.59
C ASN A 91 -1.36 -2.74 6.97
N SER A 92 -1.88 -3.25 8.09
CA SER A 92 -1.71 -4.65 8.48
C SER A 92 -2.32 -5.59 7.44
N GLY A 93 -3.54 -5.30 6.96
CA GLY A 93 -4.18 -6.07 5.89
C GLY A 93 -3.34 -6.12 4.60
N LEU A 94 -2.81 -4.97 4.16
CA LEU A 94 -1.94 -4.91 2.98
C LEU A 94 -0.64 -5.70 3.14
N ILE A 95 0.01 -5.61 4.31
CA ILE A 95 1.25 -6.35 4.59
C ILE A 95 0.99 -7.86 4.60
N ILE A 96 -0.13 -8.31 5.17
CA ILE A 96 -0.53 -9.72 5.18
C ILE A 96 -0.83 -10.21 3.75
N ALA A 97 -1.59 -9.45 2.97
CA ALA A 97 -1.91 -9.81 1.59
C ALA A 97 -0.68 -9.85 0.67
N GLY A 98 0.34 -9.04 0.97
CA GLY A 98 1.55 -8.86 0.17
C GLY A 98 2.76 -9.71 0.60
N ILE A 99 2.58 -10.80 1.34
CA ILE A 99 3.68 -11.65 1.82
C ILE A 99 4.47 -12.26 0.63
N PRO A 100 5.78 -11.99 0.50
CA PRO A 100 6.58 -12.44 -0.66
C PRO A 100 7.34 -13.77 -0.41
N PHE A 101 7.09 -14.47 0.69
CA PHE A 101 7.85 -15.68 1.04
C PHE A 101 7.46 -16.88 0.17
N GLN A 102 8.42 -17.44 -0.58
CA GLN A 102 8.21 -18.62 -1.43
C GLN A 102 7.64 -19.84 -0.69
N PRO A 103 8.12 -20.24 0.50
CA PRO A 103 7.56 -21.39 1.21
C PRO A 103 6.08 -21.21 1.59
N LEU A 104 5.63 -19.96 1.71
CA LEU A 104 4.27 -19.59 2.07
C LEU A 104 3.37 -19.33 0.86
N GLN A 105 3.89 -19.44 -0.38
CA GLN A 105 3.10 -19.21 -1.59
C GLN A 105 1.95 -20.21 -1.74
N SER A 106 2.08 -21.45 -1.25
CA SER A 106 0.99 -22.42 -1.22
C SER A 106 -0.25 -21.90 -0.46
N PHE A 107 -0.02 -21.02 0.52
CA PHE A 107 -1.08 -20.35 1.30
C PHE A 107 -1.37 -18.92 0.81
N SER A 108 -0.83 -18.51 -0.34
CA SER A 108 -0.98 -17.14 -0.87
C SER A 108 -2.45 -16.73 -0.96
N LYS A 109 -3.34 -17.61 -1.44
CA LYS A 109 -4.79 -17.35 -1.51
C LYS A 109 -5.40 -17.03 -0.13
N PHE A 110 -4.95 -17.73 0.91
CA PHE A 110 -5.42 -17.52 2.28
C PHE A 110 -4.96 -16.17 2.82
N PHE A 111 -3.68 -15.82 2.64
CA PHE A 111 -3.15 -14.51 3.02
C PHE A 111 -3.82 -13.36 2.26
N TRP A 112 -4.09 -13.56 0.96
CA TRP A 112 -4.75 -12.57 0.14
C TRP A 112 -6.21 -12.36 0.59
N LEU A 113 -6.91 -13.44 0.92
CA LEU A 113 -8.28 -13.37 1.41
C LEU A 113 -8.37 -12.68 2.77
N ILE A 114 -7.53 -13.07 3.74
CA ILE A 114 -7.52 -12.48 5.08
C ILE A 114 -7.01 -11.04 5.04
N GLY A 115 -5.86 -10.81 4.41
CA GLY A 115 -5.26 -9.49 4.30
C GLY A 115 -6.14 -8.52 3.50
N GLY A 116 -6.73 -9.00 2.41
CA GLY A 116 -7.69 -8.24 1.60
C GLY A 116 -8.96 -7.90 2.38
N ALA A 117 -9.54 -8.86 3.10
CA ALA A 117 -10.71 -8.60 3.95
C ALA A 117 -10.41 -7.57 5.05
N LEU A 118 -9.26 -7.67 5.71
CA LEU A 118 -8.79 -6.69 6.69
C LEU A 118 -8.63 -5.30 6.07
N ALA A 119 -8.01 -5.21 4.90
CA ALA A 119 -7.78 -3.96 4.20
C ALA A 119 -9.11 -3.30 3.78
N ILE A 120 -10.02 -4.04 3.16
CA ILE A 120 -11.35 -3.56 2.74
C ILE A 120 -12.14 -3.07 3.95
N THR A 121 -12.12 -3.81 5.06
CA THR A 121 -12.80 -3.42 6.29
C THR A 121 -12.21 -2.15 6.87
N GLY A 122 -10.87 -2.05 6.93
CA GLY A 122 -10.16 -0.86 7.41
C GLY A 122 -10.51 0.39 6.61
N VAL A 123 -10.55 0.29 5.28
CA VAL A 123 -10.95 1.39 4.38
C VAL A 123 -12.42 1.76 4.58
N SER A 124 -13.31 0.76 4.60
CA SER A 124 -14.75 0.99 4.74
C SER A 124 -15.07 1.72 6.05
N LEU A 125 -14.47 1.29 7.16
CA LEU A 125 -14.61 1.96 8.45
C LEU A 125 -14.00 3.36 8.44
N TYR A 126 -12.88 3.57 7.76
CA TYR A 126 -12.23 4.88 7.66
C TYR A 126 -13.10 5.87 6.88
N ILE A 127 -13.70 5.44 5.78
CA ILE A 127 -14.62 6.26 4.98
C ILE A 127 -15.89 6.56 5.77
N ASN A 128 -16.50 5.56 6.40
CA ASN A 128 -17.74 5.73 7.18
C ASN A 128 -17.57 6.76 8.30
N ASP A 129 -16.46 6.72 9.02
CA ASP A 129 -16.18 7.71 10.07
C ASP A 129 -16.00 9.12 9.50
N LYS A 130 -15.31 9.24 8.36
CA LYS A 130 -15.12 10.53 7.68
C LYS A 130 -16.44 11.10 7.18
N ILE A 131 -17.37 10.26 6.73
CA ILE A 131 -18.73 10.67 6.31
C ILE A 131 -19.55 11.11 7.52
N GLN A 132 -19.59 10.31 8.60
CA GLN A 132 -20.38 10.64 9.79
C GLN A 132 -19.90 11.92 10.48
N ASN A 133 -18.59 12.13 10.59
CA ASN A 133 -18.03 13.37 11.15
C ASN A 133 -18.35 14.61 10.30
N LYS A 134 -18.61 14.42 9.00
CA LYS A 134 -19.00 15.50 8.08
C LYS A 134 -20.49 15.81 8.11
N MET A 135 -21.33 14.88 8.58
CA MET A 135 -22.78 15.05 8.76
C MET A 135 -23.14 15.64 10.12
N LYS A 136 -22.31 15.41 11.16
CA LYS A 136 -22.51 15.97 12.51
C LYS A 136 -22.04 17.43 12.66
N LYS A 137 -21.38 17.99 11.64
CA LYS A 137 -20.78 19.33 11.66
C LYS A 137 -21.51 20.23 10.67
#